data_AF-A0A8J6V9R5-F1
#
_entry.id   AF-A0A8J6V9R5-F1
#
_cell.length_a   1.000
_cell.length_b   1.000
_cell.length_c   1.000
_cell.angle_alpha   90.00
_cell.angle_beta   90.00
_cell.angle_gamma   90.00
#
_symmetry.space_group_name_H-M   'P 1'
#
loop_
_entity.id
_entity.type
_entity.pdbx_description
1 polymer ?
#
loop_
_entity_poly.entity_id
_entity_poly.type
_entity_poly.pdbx_seq_one_letter_code
_entity_poly.pdbx_strand_id
1 'polypeptide(L)'
;MHQSENPCLSLAIDPLSRTTTGAERFAIWVLKAPFPNGQVLNECVWPETLTQSWRAWQEMFSTRELPDVPQIHQASLPPLAPKSVNTSPSANGQVLPYTAMLMQDLGISLWKWLFDGAIKRSLDQSEGFARGQKKQLRLRLEIRDPDLIAVPWEIMQPETGKPAISRSQQILFSRTTSNVDPLPPQRLEQSLNILLILGDPDPNQNNGGHKTASALQLEQEAKALAKILECCKNDSQEGENSSRTVLCQVDTLLQPTKAELISRLENEKYNILFYAGHGERAPDGGLLFLRSDARINGTELAQVLVRCHVKLAVFNACWGAQPERYNQHSLPRSSLAEVLIHHGVPAVLGMREPIADEEALSFIQAFAQALAAQNSIDEAVAVARQKLLTLYKFNQPAWTLPVLYMHPQFDGELIRPIEENPTQFPVDSLPTPESTTQSAYLRLIGGLSKVEQIEGGHMRVGRHRENDLVIEKQEVSRKHAEIFCRDSLGGGKPTYFLSDDSTFGTFILGPNGWQKVFHQEVPLQSGTQLKFGSIQGQTWEFIIQDNIE
;
A
#
# COMPACT_ATOMS: atom_id res chain seq x y z
N MET A 1 -0.81 15.91 12.33
CA MET A 1 -0.56 14.45 12.31
C MET A 1 -1.45 13.87 11.24
N HIS A 2 -0.90 13.20 10.21
CA HIS A 2 -1.70 12.58 9.15
C HIS A 2 -2.59 11.48 9.75
N GLN A 3 -3.89 11.74 9.86
CA GLN A 3 -4.87 10.83 10.47
C GLN A 3 -5.15 9.56 9.64
N SER A 4 -4.59 9.43 8.44
CA SER A 4 -5.00 8.39 7.48
C SER A 4 -4.20 7.08 7.56
N GLU A 5 -2.91 7.08 7.92
CA GLU A 5 -2.08 5.87 7.77
C GLU A 5 -2.43 4.72 8.73
N ASN A 6 -2.37 3.48 8.23
CA ASN A 6 -2.47 2.26 9.03
C ASN A 6 -1.23 2.12 9.95
N PRO A 7 -1.41 1.75 11.24
CA PRO A 7 -0.30 1.41 12.13
C PRO A 7 0.61 0.37 11.49
N CYS A 8 1.93 0.50 11.67
CA CYS A 8 2.90 -0.35 10.98
C CYS A 8 3.91 -0.98 11.94
N LEU A 9 4.08 -2.30 11.80
CA LEU A 9 5.15 -3.09 12.39
C LEU A 9 6.09 -3.54 11.27
N SER A 10 7.38 -3.24 11.35
CA SER A 10 8.39 -3.69 10.38
C SER A 10 9.44 -4.53 11.10
N LEU A 11 9.67 -5.74 10.60
CA LEU A 11 10.63 -6.70 11.12
C LEU A 11 11.74 -6.93 10.10
N ALA A 12 12.98 -7.14 10.57
CA ALA A 12 14.09 -7.59 9.72
C ALA A 12 14.68 -8.90 10.25
N ILE A 13 14.91 -9.85 9.34
CA ILE A 13 15.64 -11.09 9.58
C ILE A 13 17.05 -10.91 9.03
N ASP A 14 18.05 -10.92 9.92
CA ASP A 14 19.46 -10.68 9.60
C ASP A 14 20.32 -11.91 9.95
N PRO A 15 21.10 -12.48 9.02
CA PRO A 15 21.98 -13.60 9.34
C PRO A 15 23.12 -13.14 10.27
N LEU A 16 23.38 -13.92 11.32
CA LEU A 16 24.54 -13.73 12.19
C LEU A 16 25.70 -14.59 11.70
N SER A 17 26.94 -14.10 11.86
CA SER A 17 28.13 -14.84 11.43
C SER A 17 28.13 -16.26 12.01
N ARG A 18 28.34 -17.27 11.14
CA ARG A 18 28.35 -18.69 11.54
C ARG A 18 29.35 -18.90 12.68
N THR A 19 28.85 -19.33 13.83
CA THR A 19 29.69 -19.71 14.96
C THR A 19 30.39 -21.03 14.66
N THR A 20 31.48 -21.32 15.36
CA THR A 20 32.25 -22.58 15.28
C THR A 20 31.41 -23.85 15.50
N THR A 21 30.18 -23.72 16.01
CA THR A 21 29.20 -24.79 16.23
C THR A 21 28.41 -25.20 14.97
N GLY A 22 28.56 -24.51 13.84
CA GLY A 22 27.92 -24.87 12.55
C GLY A 22 26.41 -24.57 12.45
N ALA A 23 25.78 -24.06 13.52
CA ALA A 23 24.37 -23.72 13.52
C ALA A 23 24.11 -22.37 12.81
N GLU A 24 23.08 -22.31 11.97
CA GLU A 24 22.65 -21.08 11.31
C GLU A 24 21.90 -20.20 12.30
N ARG A 25 22.44 -19.01 12.60
CA ARG A 25 21.91 -18.08 13.61
C ARG A 25 21.41 -16.83 12.92
N PHE A 26 20.32 -16.28 13.45
CA PHE A 26 19.68 -15.08 12.92
C PHE A 26 19.34 -14.12 14.04
N ALA A 27 19.33 -12.84 13.71
CA ALA A 27 18.81 -11.76 14.53
C ALA A 27 17.52 -11.26 13.91
N ILE A 28 16.43 -11.26 14.69
CA ILE A 28 15.15 -10.69 14.31
C ILE A 28 15.03 -9.33 15.00
N TRP A 29 14.91 -8.28 14.19
CA TRP A 29 14.84 -6.88 14.65
C TRP A 29 13.45 -6.30 14.42
N VAL A 30 12.94 -5.54 15.38
CA VAL A 30 11.82 -4.63 15.16
C VAL A 30 12.36 -3.28 14.70
N LEU A 31 12.28 -3.00 13.40
CA LEU A 31 12.76 -1.75 12.80
C LEU A 31 11.79 -0.58 13.03
N LYS A 32 10.49 -0.87 13.00
CA LYS A 32 9.40 0.11 13.21
C LYS A 32 8.28 -0.55 14.00
N ALA A 33 7.74 0.14 14.99
CA ALA A 33 6.55 -0.26 15.73
C ALA A 33 5.59 0.94 15.81
N PRO A 34 4.28 0.72 15.96
CA PRO A 34 3.30 1.81 16.02
C PRO A 34 3.25 2.52 17.40
N PHE A 35 4.04 2.07 18.36
CA PHE A 35 4.15 2.61 19.71
C PHE A 35 5.59 3.02 20.04
N PRO A 36 5.80 3.99 20.97
CA PRO A 36 7.14 4.46 21.34
C PRO A 36 7.99 3.35 21.96
N ASN A 37 9.30 3.41 21.74
CA ASN A 37 10.30 2.47 22.28
C ASN A 37 10.05 0.98 21.94
N GLY A 38 9.40 0.69 20.81
CA GLY A 38 9.12 -0.69 20.38
C GLY A 38 10.28 -1.42 19.68
N GLN A 39 11.48 -0.85 19.65
CA GLN A 39 12.66 -1.50 19.06
C GLN A 39 13.11 -2.65 19.95
N VAL A 40 13.15 -3.85 19.37
CA VAL A 40 13.47 -5.10 20.05
C VAL A 40 14.35 -5.93 19.13
N LEU A 41 15.28 -6.66 19.74
CA LEU A 41 16.14 -7.65 19.10
C LEU A 41 15.89 -9.01 19.75
N ASN A 42 15.78 -10.05 18.93
CA ASN A 42 15.78 -11.44 19.39
C ASN A 42 16.72 -12.28 18.54
N GLU A 43 17.67 -12.97 19.17
CA GLU A 43 18.50 -13.94 18.48
C GLU A 43 17.82 -15.31 18.47
N CYS A 44 17.83 -15.97 17.31
CA CYS A 44 17.28 -17.30 17.15
C CYS A 44 18.22 -18.19 16.33
N VAL A 45 18.03 -19.50 16.46
CA VAL A 45 18.71 -20.51 15.64
C VAL A 45 17.71 -21.02 14.63
N TRP A 46 18.13 -21.19 13.38
CA TRP A 46 17.33 -21.86 12.36
C TRP A 46 17.36 -23.38 12.61
N PRO A 47 16.23 -24.01 12.98
CA PRO A 47 16.22 -25.43 13.30
C PRO A 47 16.35 -26.30 12.05
N GLU A 48 17.04 -27.44 12.17
CA GLU A 48 17.14 -28.42 11.07
C GLU A 48 15.77 -28.95 10.63
N THR A 49 14.80 -29.04 11.55
CA THR A 49 13.41 -29.40 11.22
C THR A 49 12.77 -28.40 10.25
N LEU A 50 13.09 -27.11 10.37
CA LEU A 50 12.60 -26.07 9.46
C LEU A 50 13.21 -26.25 8.06
N THR A 51 14.51 -26.55 8.00
CA THR A 51 15.21 -26.90 6.75
C THR A 51 14.57 -28.10 6.07
N GLN A 52 14.22 -29.15 6.82
CA GLN A 52 13.55 -30.34 6.29
C GLN A 52 12.15 -30.01 5.75
N SER A 53 11.33 -29.27 6.51
CA SER A 53 10.00 -28.83 6.05
C SER A 53 10.08 -27.94 4.80
N TRP A 54 11.07 -27.06 4.75
CA TRP A 54 11.32 -26.21 3.58
C TRP A 54 11.71 -27.04 2.34
N ARG A 55 12.66 -27.98 2.47
CA ARG A 55 13.04 -28.88 1.36
C ARG A 55 11.85 -29.69 0.83
N ALA A 56 11.07 -30.29 1.73
CA ALA A 56 9.86 -31.03 1.34
C ALA A 56 8.86 -30.13 0.59
N TRP A 57 8.72 -28.87 1.00
CA TRP A 57 7.89 -27.90 0.30
C TRP A 57 8.42 -27.58 -1.11
N GLN A 58 9.73 -27.41 -1.27
CA GLN A 58 10.34 -27.17 -2.59
C GLN A 58 10.16 -28.36 -3.55
N GLU A 59 10.25 -29.59 -3.04
CA GLU A 59 10.07 -30.81 -3.83
C GLU A 59 8.66 -30.88 -4.45
N MET A 60 7.64 -30.35 -3.77
CA MET A 60 6.27 -30.31 -4.29
C MET A 60 6.12 -29.49 -5.58
N PHE A 61 6.89 -28.42 -5.75
CA PHE A 61 6.86 -27.59 -6.96
C PHE A 61 7.79 -28.14 -8.05
N SER A 62 8.83 -28.87 -7.66
CA SER A 62 9.78 -29.49 -8.59
C SER A 62 9.14 -30.59 -9.44
N THR A 63 8.02 -31.18 -8.99
CA THR A 63 7.26 -32.22 -9.71
C THR A 63 6.17 -31.70 -10.63
N ARG A 64 5.87 -30.39 -10.60
CA ARG A 64 4.92 -29.80 -11.54
C ARG A 64 5.68 -29.49 -12.82
N GLU A 65 5.31 -30.13 -13.94
CA GLU A 65 5.71 -29.65 -15.26
C GLU A 65 5.40 -28.15 -15.33
N LEU A 66 6.33 -27.35 -15.89
CA LEU A 66 6.15 -25.90 -16.02
C LEU A 66 4.81 -25.66 -16.75
N PRO A 67 3.76 -25.14 -16.09
CA PRO A 67 2.58 -24.70 -16.81
C PRO A 67 3.00 -23.56 -17.75
N ASP A 68 2.40 -23.52 -18.94
CA ASP A 68 2.51 -22.37 -19.83
C ASP A 68 2.10 -21.11 -19.04
N VAL A 69 2.83 -20.01 -19.21
CA VAL A 69 2.39 -18.71 -18.64
C VAL A 69 1.11 -18.33 -19.39
N PRO A 70 0.06 -17.82 -18.72
CA PRO A 70 -1.28 -17.69 -19.26
C PRO A 70 -1.36 -17.39 -20.73
N GLN A 71 -1.63 -18.44 -21.49
CA GLN A 71 -2.13 -18.37 -22.85
C GLN A 71 -3.65 -18.50 -22.72
N ILE A 72 -4.37 -17.37 -22.66
CA ILE A 72 -5.82 -17.31 -22.47
C ILE A 72 -6.54 -17.88 -23.70
N HIS A 73 -6.51 -19.20 -23.80
CA HIS A 73 -7.34 -19.98 -24.67
C HIS A 73 -8.66 -20.28 -23.96
N GLN A 74 -9.71 -19.65 -24.49
CA GLN A 74 -11.13 -19.85 -24.16
C GLN A 74 -11.59 -19.30 -22.80
N ALA A 75 -11.81 -17.99 -22.76
CA ALA A 75 -12.82 -17.41 -21.88
C ALA A 75 -14.22 -17.86 -22.33
N SER A 76 -14.66 -19.03 -21.86
CA SER A 76 -16.08 -19.40 -21.86
C SER A 76 -16.62 -19.20 -20.45
N LEU A 77 -17.60 -18.31 -20.30
CA LEU A 77 -18.44 -18.25 -19.10
C LEU A 77 -18.99 -19.65 -18.78
N PRO A 78 -19.12 -20.03 -17.49
CA PRO A 78 -19.32 -21.43 -17.11
C PRO A 78 -20.73 -21.92 -17.45
N PRO A 79 -20.89 -23.15 -17.98
CA PRO A 79 -21.96 -24.04 -17.59
C PRO A 79 -21.42 -25.05 -16.55
N LEU A 80 -22.23 -25.31 -15.52
CA LEU A 80 -21.98 -26.34 -14.51
C LEU A 80 -21.59 -27.68 -15.13
N ALA A 81 -20.36 -28.13 -14.93
CA ALA A 81 -19.97 -29.49 -14.53
C ALA A 81 -18.44 -29.64 -14.61
N PRO A 82 -17.76 -30.18 -13.57
CA PRO A 82 -16.34 -30.50 -13.68
C PRO A 82 -16.16 -31.73 -14.58
N LYS A 83 -15.50 -31.55 -15.72
CA LYS A 83 -14.97 -32.68 -16.51
C LYS A 83 -13.59 -33.03 -15.96
N SER A 84 -13.50 -34.22 -15.40
CA SER A 84 -12.27 -34.87 -14.95
C SER A 84 -11.31 -35.10 -16.12
N VAL A 85 -10.12 -34.51 -16.04
CA VAL A 85 -8.98 -34.88 -16.88
C VAL A 85 -8.42 -36.18 -16.33
N ASN A 86 -8.45 -37.21 -17.17
CA ASN A 86 -7.84 -38.51 -16.91
C ASN A 86 -6.32 -38.41 -17.09
N THR A 87 -5.58 -38.61 -16.00
CA THR A 87 -4.21 -39.13 -16.03
C THR A 87 -4.17 -40.42 -15.22
N SER A 88 -3.65 -41.48 -15.84
CA SER A 88 -3.65 -42.82 -15.27
C SER A 88 -2.74 -42.93 -14.03
N PRO A 89 -3.08 -43.80 -13.07
CA PRO A 89 -2.67 -43.64 -11.69
C PRO A 89 -1.42 -44.45 -11.35
N SER A 90 -0.49 -43.82 -10.61
CA SER A 90 0.37 -44.55 -9.68
C SER A 90 -0.28 -44.53 -8.30
N ALA A 91 -0.33 -45.70 -7.66
CA ALA A 91 -1.17 -46.02 -6.52
C ALA A 91 -0.87 -45.19 -5.26
N ASN A 92 -1.74 -44.20 -4.97
CA ASN A 92 -2.37 -43.92 -3.68
C ASN A 92 -2.94 -42.49 -3.71
N GLY A 93 -4.25 -42.34 -3.59
CA GLY A 93 -4.99 -41.06 -3.63
C GLY A 93 -4.77 -40.13 -2.42
N GLN A 94 -3.52 -39.94 -1.98
CA GLN A 94 -3.14 -39.21 -0.76
C GLN A 94 -2.33 -37.91 -1.00
N VAL A 95 -2.14 -37.48 -2.24
CA VAL A 95 -1.32 -36.28 -2.57
C VAL A 95 -1.97 -34.96 -2.07
N LEU A 96 -3.30 -34.89 -2.09
CA LEU A 96 -4.08 -33.69 -1.74
C LEU A 96 -4.12 -33.38 -0.22
N PRO A 97 -4.24 -34.36 0.70
CA PRO A 97 -4.06 -34.14 2.13
C PRO A 97 -2.62 -33.77 2.52
N TYR A 98 -1.63 -34.38 1.86
CA TYR A 98 -0.22 -34.18 2.17
C TYR A 98 0.25 -32.75 1.91
N THR A 99 -0.16 -32.15 0.78
CA THR A 99 0.17 -30.76 0.44
C THR A 99 -0.35 -29.76 1.50
N ALA A 100 -1.60 -29.93 1.94
CA ALA A 100 -2.18 -29.06 2.96
C ALA A 100 -1.49 -29.21 4.31
N MET A 101 -1.18 -30.45 4.71
CA MET A 101 -0.44 -30.71 5.95
C MET A 101 0.95 -30.07 5.89
N LEU A 102 1.68 -30.24 4.78
CA LEU A 102 3.00 -29.67 4.62
C LEU A 102 2.98 -28.13 4.64
N MET A 103 2.03 -27.51 3.94
CA MET A 103 1.79 -26.07 4.00
C MET A 103 1.53 -25.61 5.44
N GLN A 104 0.70 -26.38 6.15
CA GLN A 104 0.28 -26.05 7.50
C GLN A 104 1.46 -26.15 8.48
N ASP A 105 2.19 -27.26 8.42
CA ASP A 105 3.34 -27.54 9.28
C ASP A 105 4.47 -26.53 9.04
N LEU A 106 4.78 -26.22 7.78
CA LEU A 106 5.77 -25.20 7.44
C LEU A 106 5.32 -23.81 7.93
N GLY A 107 4.07 -23.42 7.69
CA GLY A 107 3.54 -22.13 8.13
C GLY A 107 3.54 -21.95 9.66
N ILE A 108 3.19 -22.98 10.42
CA ILE A 108 3.26 -22.96 11.89
C ILE A 108 4.70 -22.87 12.36
N SER A 109 5.59 -23.63 11.72
CA SER A 109 7.00 -23.66 12.12
C SER A 109 7.69 -22.33 11.84
N LEU A 110 7.44 -21.71 10.68
CA LEU A 110 7.92 -20.36 10.35
C LEU A 110 7.39 -19.31 11.32
N TRP A 111 6.09 -19.37 11.66
CA TRP A 111 5.50 -18.46 12.64
C TRP A 111 6.16 -18.59 14.02
N LYS A 112 6.29 -19.82 14.54
CA LYS A 112 6.90 -20.08 15.84
C LYS A 112 8.35 -19.62 15.90
N TRP A 113 9.07 -19.76 14.79
CA TRP A 113 10.46 -19.32 14.69
C TRP A 113 10.59 -17.79 14.64
N LEU A 114 9.74 -17.10 13.87
CA LEU A 114 9.81 -15.64 13.72
C LEU A 114 9.23 -14.91 14.94
N PHE A 115 8.07 -15.34 15.41
CA PHE A 115 7.33 -14.69 16.49
C PHE A 115 7.52 -15.43 17.80
N ASP A 116 8.74 -15.36 18.33
CA ASP A 116 9.07 -15.85 19.67
C ASP A 116 9.41 -14.69 20.63
N GLY A 117 9.23 -14.95 21.93
CA GLY A 117 9.65 -14.07 23.01
C GLY A 117 9.25 -12.61 22.82
N ALA A 118 10.24 -11.75 22.67
CA ALA A 118 10.04 -10.30 22.59
C ALA A 118 9.42 -9.85 21.26
N ILE A 119 9.68 -10.57 20.16
CA ILE A 119 9.09 -10.27 18.84
C ILE A 119 7.59 -10.57 18.85
N LYS A 120 7.17 -11.67 19.46
CA LYS A 120 5.74 -12.00 19.65
C LYS A 120 5.02 -10.91 20.44
N ARG A 121 5.63 -10.42 21.54
CA ARG A 121 5.07 -9.31 22.32
C ARG A 121 4.91 -8.04 21.49
N SER A 122 5.89 -7.71 20.64
CA SER A 122 5.80 -6.56 19.74
C SER A 122 4.66 -6.71 18.72
N LEU A 123 4.44 -7.92 18.18
CA LEU A 123 3.28 -8.19 17.32
C LEU A 123 1.97 -7.98 18.09
N ASP A 124 1.82 -8.62 19.26
CA ASP A 124 0.58 -8.54 20.06
C ASP A 124 0.24 -7.10 20.47
N GLN A 125 1.24 -6.32 20.86
CA GLN A 125 1.06 -4.90 21.17
C GLN A 125 0.69 -4.09 19.93
N SER A 126 1.30 -4.37 18.77
CA SER A 126 1.00 -3.69 17.52
C SER A 126 -0.42 -3.99 17.04
N GLU A 127 -0.87 -5.24 17.16
CA GLU A 127 -2.25 -5.63 16.87
C GLU A 127 -3.24 -4.98 17.84
N GLY A 128 -2.92 -4.94 19.13
CA GLY A 128 -3.72 -4.23 20.13
C GLY A 128 -3.85 -2.73 19.81
N PHE A 129 -2.77 -2.10 19.40
CA PHE A 129 -2.75 -0.70 18.99
C PHE A 129 -3.62 -0.44 17.74
N ALA A 130 -3.49 -1.27 16.71
CA ALA A 130 -4.30 -1.17 15.50
C ALA A 130 -5.79 -1.39 15.76
N ARG A 131 -6.14 -2.42 16.56
CA ARG A 131 -7.52 -2.68 16.99
C ARG A 131 -8.09 -1.52 17.79
N GLY A 132 -7.30 -0.91 18.67
CA GLY A 132 -7.70 0.27 19.44
C GLY A 132 -8.06 1.47 18.55
N GLN A 133 -7.44 1.58 17.38
CA GLN A 133 -7.74 2.61 16.38
C GLN A 133 -8.79 2.18 15.34
N LYS A 134 -9.34 0.96 15.44
CA LYS A 134 -10.22 0.35 14.42
C LYS A 134 -9.58 0.32 13.02
N LYS A 135 -8.25 0.16 12.96
CA LYS A 135 -7.46 0.05 11.72
C LYS A 135 -6.84 -1.34 11.61
N GLN A 136 -6.36 -1.67 10.42
CA GLN A 136 -5.55 -2.86 10.20
C GLN A 136 -4.08 -2.57 10.56
N LEU A 137 -3.35 -3.60 10.97
CA LEU A 137 -1.91 -3.53 11.18
C LEU A 137 -1.18 -3.84 9.88
N ARG A 138 -0.37 -2.91 9.38
CA ARG A 138 0.56 -3.19 8.29
C ARG A 138 1.82 -3.86 8.83
N LEU A 139 2.00 -5.12 8.51
CA LEU A 139 3.19 -5.89 8.87
C LEU A 139 4.12 -6.01 7.66
N ARG A 140 5.36 -5.56 7.82
CA ARG A 140 6.40 -5.65 6.80
C ARG A 140 7.53 -6.54 7.25
N LEU A 141 7.94 -7.44 6.36
CA LEU A 141 9.06 -8.35 6.60
C LEU A 141 10.21 -8.04 5.66
N GLU A 142 11.34 -7.65 6.23
CA GLU A 142 12.62 -7.51 5.54
C GLU A 142 13.45 -8.78 5.77
N ILE A 143 13.96 -9.35 4.68
CA ILE A 143 14.74 -10.58 4.69
C ILE A 143 16.11 -10.22 4.12
N ARG A 144 17.16 -10.27 4.94
CA ARG A 144 18.51 -9.88 4.53
C ARG A 144 19.36 -11.04 4.06
N ASP A 145 19.02 -12.25 4.46
CA ASP A 145 19.64 -13.47 3.95
C ASP A 145 19.02 -13.85 2.59
N PRO A 146 19.80 -13.84 1.49
CA PRO A 146 19.30 -14.22 0.17
C PRO A 146 18.70 -15.63 0.13
N ASP A 147 19.23 -16.57 0.90
CA ASP A 147 18.76 -17.97 0.89
C ASP A 147 17.37 -18.11 1.55
N LEU A 148 16.94 -17.11 2.33
CA LEU A 148 15.61 -17.06 2.93
C LEU A 148 14.58 -16.30 2.08
N ILE A 149 14.99 -15.68 0.96
CA ILE A 149 14.06 -14.97 0.05
C ILE A 149 13.06 -15.94 -0.58
N ALA A 150 13.50 -17.15 -0.94
CA ALA A 150 12.61 -18.14 -1.56
C ALA A 150 11.57 -18.73 -0.58
N VAL A 151 11.76 -18.59 0.74
CA VAL A 151 10.85 -19.14 1.75
C VAL A 151 9.47 -18.48 1.65
N PRO A 152 8.35 -19.24 1.76
CA PRO A 152 6.99 -18.76 1.56
C PRO A 152 6.43 -18.07 2.82
N TRP A 153 7.05 -16.98 3.27
CA TRP A 153 6.65 -16.25 4.50
C TRP A 153 5.15 -15.89 4.58
N GLU A 154 4.49 -15.77 3.43
CA GLU A 154 3.07 -15.53 3.29
C GLU A 154 2.20 -16.59 3.99
N ILE A 155 2.69 -17.83 4.11
CA ILE A 155 1.94 -18.95 4.69
C ILE A 155 2.05 -19.04 6.22
N MET A 156 2.84 -18.16 6.86
CA MET A 156 3.00 -18.14 8.31
C MET A 156 1.65 -18.11 9.01
N GLN A 157 1.49 -18.93 10.05
CA GLN A 157 0.23 -19.00 10.80
C GLN A 157 0.49 -19.35 12.28
N PRO A 158 -0.28 -18.77 13.21
CA PRO A 158 -0.01 -18.93 14.64
C PRO A 158 -0.22 -20.36 15.15
N GLU A 159 -1.26 -21.02 14.68
CA GLU A 159 -1.66 -22.36 15.11
C GLU A 159 -2.58 -23.00 14.07
N THR A 160 -2.82 -24.30 14.20
CA THR A 160 -3.73 -25.07 13.36
C THR A 160 -5.13 -24.45 13.38
N GLY A 161 -5.73 -24.26 12.19
CA GLY A 161 -7.09 -23.72 12.05
C GLY A 161 -7.19 -22.19 12.05
N LYS A 162 -6.10 -21.46 12.29
CA LYS A 162 -6.05 -20.00 12.07
C LYS A 162 -5.69 -19.66 10.63
N PRO A 163 -6.14 -18.52 10.09
CA PRO A 163 -5.72 -18.08 8.76
C PRO A 163 -4.21 -17.77 8.75
N ALA A 164 -3.60 -17.97 7.58
CA ALA A 164 -2.24 -17.51 7.34
C ALA A 164 -2.18 -15.97 7.40
N ILE A 165 -1.03 -15.44 7.77
CA ILE A 165 -0.80 -14.00 8.00
C ILE A 165 -1.18 -13.16 6.80
N SER A 166 -0.92 -13.66 5.60
CA SER A 166 -1.17 -12.98 4.33
C SER A 166 -2.64 -13.02 3.89
N ARG A 167 -3.51 -13.66 4.68
CA ARG A 167 -4.97 -13.75 4.50
C ARG A 167 -5.73 -13.17 5.68
N SER A 168 -5.03 -12.59 6.66
CA SER A 168 -5.66 -11.97 7.82
C SER A 168 -6.49 -10.76 7.40
N GLN A 169 -7.67 -10.60 7.98
CA GLN A 169 -8.47 -9.38 7.81
C GLN A 169 -7.96 -8.21 8.68
N GLN A 170 -7.04 -8.49 9.61
CA GLN A 170 -6.51 -7.51 10.55
C GLN A 170 -5.05 -7.15 10.27
N ILE A 171 -4.35 -7.94 9.46
CA ILE A 171 -2.94 -7.73 9.11
C ILE A 171 -2.81 -7.59 7.59
N LEU A 172 -2.24 -6.47 7.15
CA LEU A 172 -1.81 -6.26 5.78
C LEU A 172 -0.33 -6.64 5.67
N PHE A 173 -0.05 -7.73 4.96
CA PHE A 173 1.30 -8.33 4.89
C PHE A 173 2.00 -8.01 3.57
N SER A 174 3.22 -7.48 3.65
CA SER A 174 4.13 -7.30 2.53
C SER A 174 5.58 -7.57 2.92
N ARG A 175 6.41 -7.89 1.95
CA ARG A 175 7.87 -7.88 2.11
C ARG A 175 8.39 -6.46 1.88
N THR A 176 9.56 -6.14 2.44
CA THR A 176 10.17 -4.81 2.29
C THR A 176 11.70 -4.89 2.34
N THR A 177 12.36 -3.77 2.11
CA THR A 177 13.79 -3.60 2.33
C THR A 177 14.07 -2.17 2.78
N SER A 178 14.88 -2.01 3.82
CA SER A 178 15.37 -0.72 4.31
C SER A 178 16.60 -0.22 3.54
N ASN A 179 17.22 -1.06 2.71
CA ASN A 179 18.35 -0.70 1.87
C ASN A 179 17.87 -0.08 0.55
N VAL A 180 17.23 1.09 0.65
CA VAL A 180 16.59 1.82 -0.45
C VAL A 180 16.70 3.32 -0.21
N ASP A 181 16.77 4.09 -1.30
CA ASP A 181 16.67 5.54 -1.23
C ASP A 181 15.23 5.99 -0.94
N PRO A 182 15.01 7.15 -0.31
CA PRO A 182 13.67 7.70 -0.10
C PRO A 182 12.90 7.86 -1.41
N LEU A 183 11.59 7.60 -1.37
CA LEU A 183 10.75 7.80 -2.55
C LEU A 183 10.59 9.29 -2.85
N PRO A 184 10.57 9.69 -4.13
CA PRO A 184 10.16 11.02 -4.52
C PRO A 184 8.68 11.27 -4.15
N PRO A 185 8.25 12.55 -4.03
CA PRO A 185 6.85 12.89 -3.83
C PRO A 185 5.97 12.21 -4.88
N GLN A 186 4.94 11.49 -4.42
CA GLN A 186 4.09 10.69 -5.29
C GLN A 186 3.06 11.58 -6.00
N ARG A 187 2.82 11.31 -7.29
CA ARG A 187 1.76 11.99 -8.05
C ARG A 187 0.39 11.64 -7.48
N LEU A 188 -0.49 12.63 -7.39
CA LEU A 188 -1.92 12.39 -7.15
C LEU A 188 -2.54 11.82 -8.42
N GLU A 189 -3.04 10.59 -8.32
CA GLU A 189 -3.70 9.88 -9.41
C GLU A 189 -5.19 9.78 -9.09
N GLN A 190 -6.04 10.00 -10.08
CA GLN A 190 -7.51 9.95 -9.95
C GLN A 190 -8.11 8.74 -10.68
N SER A 191 -7.31 8.02 -11.45
CA SER A 191 -7.67 6.84 -12.22
C SER A 191 -6.57 5.79 -12.12
N LEU A 192 -6.92 4.52 -12.34
CA LEU A 192 -5.94 3.47 -12.57
C LEU A 192 -5.56 3.51 -14.06
N ASN A 193 -4.31 3.87 -14.36
CA ASN A 193 -3.80 3.91 -15.72
C ASN A 193 -2.78 2.79 -15.85
N ILE A 194 -3.18 1.72 -16.52
CA ILE A 194 -2.46 0.45 -16.60
C ILE A 194 -1.84 0.31 -17.99
N LEU A 195 -0.52 0.12 -18.04
CA LEU A 195 0.15 -0.39 -19.24
C LEU A 195 0.24 -1.90 -19.14
N LEU A 196 -0.58 -2.60 -19.93
CA LEU A 196 -0.57 -4.05 -20.09
C LEU A 196 0.41 -4.45 -21.19
N ILE A 197 1.37 -5.31 -20.84
CA ILE A 197 2.36 -5.86 -21.77
C ILE A 197 2.19 -7.36 -21.84
N LEU A 198 2.00 -7.87 -23.06
CA LEU A 198 2.06 -9.30 -23.33
C LEU A 198 3.38 -9.62 -24.02
N GLY A 199 4.22 -10.38 -23.33
CA GLY A 199 5.54 -10.80 -23.78
C GLY A 199 5.51 -11.97 -24.77
N ASP A 200 6.69 -12.52 -25.05
CA ASP A 200 6.84 -13.75 -25.82
C ASP A 200 6.34 -14.96 -25.01
N PRO A 201 5.41 -15.77 -25.54
CA PRO A 201 4.77 -16.83 -24.77
C PRO A 201 5.44 -18.20 -24.89
N ASP A 202 6.56 -18.36 -25.62
CA ASP A 202 7.56 -19.44 -25.46
C ASP A 202 8.79 -19.22 -26.38
N PRO A 203 10.02 -18.97 -25.86
CA PRO A 203 11.21 -18.85 -26.69
C PRO A 203 11.69 -20.20 -27.29
N ASN A 204 11.26 -21.34 -26.74
CA ASN A 204 11.73 -22.68 -27.09
C ASN A 204 10.79 -23.42 -28.07
N GLN A 205 9.53 -22.99 -28.24
CA GLN A 205 8.61 -23.52 -29.25
C GLN A 205 8.69 -22.79 -30.60
N ASN A 206 9.90 -22.67 -31.13
CA ASN A 206 10.13 -22.30 -32.54
C ASN A 206 9.82 -23.48 -33.49
N ASN A 207 8.61 -24.04 -33.43
CA ASN A 207 8.11 -24.93 -34.48
C ASN A 207 7.53 -24.08 -35.61
N GLY A 208 8.28 -23.99 -36.72
CA GLY A 208 8.09 -23.08 -37.85
C GLY A 208 6.83 -23.29 -38.71
N GLY A 209 5.64 -23.25 -38.10
CA GLY A 209 4.40 -23.63 -38.80
C GLY A 209 3.10 -22.93 -38.46
N HIS A 210 3.02 -21.89 -37.58
CA HIS A 210 1.73 -21.20 -37.33
C HIS A 210 1.83 -19.79 -36.69
N LYS A 211 2.70 -18.89 -37.19
CA LYS A 211 2.83 -17.51 -36.65
C LYS A 211 1.54 -16.67 -36.65
N THR A 212 0.60 -16.93 -37.57
CA THR A 212 -0.67 -16.19 -37.66
C THR A 212 -1.72 -16.64 -36.63
N ALA A 213 -1.71 -17.91 -36.23
CA ALA A 213 -2.61 -18.43 -35.21
C ALA A 213 -2.19 -17.97 -33.81
N SER A 214 -0.88 -17.92 -33.52
CA SER A 214 -0.38 -17.44 -32.22
C SER A 214 -0.57 -15.92 -32.03
N ALA A 215 -0.48 -15.12 -33.10
CA ALA A 215 -0.72 -13.67 -33.02
C ALA A 215 -2.20 -13.33 -32.76
N LEU A 216 -3.13 -14.00 -33.47
CA LEU A 216 -4.58 -13.84 -33.24
C LEU A 216 -5.00 -14.25 -31.84
N GLN A 217 -4.36 -15.31 -31.33
CA GLN A 217 -4.55 -15.76 -29.96
C GLN A 217 -4.06 -14.71 -28.97
N LEU A 218 -2.80 -14.24 -29.08
CA LEU A 218 -2.25 -13.21 -28.19
C LEU A 218 -3.12 -11.93 -28.14
N GLU A 219 -3.69 -11.52 -29.28
CA GLU A 219 -4.65 -10.40 -29.32
C GLU A 219 -5.94 -10.69 -28.54
N GLN A 220 -6.46 -11.91 -28.58
CA GLN A 220 -7.63 -12.32 -27.80
C GLN A 220 -7.32 -12.35 -26.31
N GLU A 221 -6.14 -12.85 -25.94
CA GLU A 221 -5.66 -12.89 -24.56
C GLU A 221 -5.53 -11.48 -23.99
N ALA A 222 -4.93 -10.58 -24.77
CA ALA A 222 -4.79 -9.20 -24.38
C ALA A 222 -6.13 -8.49 -24.21
N LYS A 223 -7.07 -8.72 -25.13
CA LYS A 223 -8.45 -8.19 -24.99
C LYS A 223 -9.15 -8.75 -23.77
N ALA A 224 -8.96 -10.03 -23.45
CA ALA A 224 -9.56 -10.65 -22.26
C ALA A 224 -8.96 -10.06 -20.97
N LEU A 225 -7.64 -9.91 -20.87
CA LEU A 225 -6.98 -9.30 -19.72
C LEU A 225 -7.33 -7.83 -19.58
N ALA A 226 -7.26 -7.06 -20.68
CA ALA A 226 -7.65 -5.66 -20.68
C ALA A 226 -9.10 -5.52 -20.19
N LYS A 227 -10.02 -6.36 -20.70
CA LYS A 227 -11.40 -6.37 -20.22
C LYS A 227 -11.50 -6.71 -18.74
N ILE A 228 -10.74 -7.67 -18.22
CA ILE A 228 -10.76 -8.01 -16.78
C ILE A 228 -10.26 -6.85 -15.93
N LEU A 229 -9.20 -6.18 -16.38
CA LEU A 229 -8.61 -5.02 -15.73
C LEU A 229 -9.53 -3.79 -15.82
N GLU A 230 -10.30 -3.65 -16.90
CA GLU A 230 -11.28 -2.56 -17.12
C GLU A 230 -12.65 -2.82 -16.48
N CYS A 231 -13.07 -4.09 -16.36
CA CYS A 231 -14.35 -4.53 -15.78
C CYS A 231 -14.33 -4.41 -14.24
N CYS A 232 -14.18 -3.16 -13.80
CA CYS A 232 -14.36 -2.71 -12.43
C CYS A 232 -15.72 -2.04 -12.23
N LYS A 233 -16.52 -1.88 -13.30
CA LYS A 233 -17.91 -1.43 -13.21
C LYS A 233 -18.75 -2.57 -12.66
N ASN A 234 -19.26 -2.41 -11.44
CA ASN A 234 -20.14 -3.35 -10.80
C ASN A 234 -21.33 -3.72 -11.71
N ASP A 235 -21.50 -5.00 -11.97
CA ASP A 235 -22.75 -5.64 -12.43
C ASP A 235 -23.80 -5.70 -11.28
N SER A 236 -23.70 -4.78 -10.32
CA SER A 236 -24.59 -4.69 -9.16
C SER A 236 -25.77 -3.79 -9.50
N GLN A 237 -26.86 -4.44 -9.89
CA GLN A 237 -28.24 -4.13 -9.53
C GLN A 237 -28.50 -2.72 -8.95
N GLU A 238 -29.38 -1.98 -9.64
CA GLU A 238 -30.08 -0.78 -9.20
C GLU A 238 -30.39 -0.80 -7.70
N GLY A 239 -29.58 -0.10 -6.92
CA GLY A 239 -29.74 0.08 -5.48
C GLY A 239 -28.92 1.29 -5.05
N GLU A 240 -29.60 2.29 -4.50
CA GLU A 240 -29.06 3.59 -4.07
C GLU A 240 -28.02 3.42 -2.95
N ASN A 241 -26.77 3.15 -3.32
CA ASN A 241 -25.51 3.45 -2.61
C ASN A 241 -24.35 2.86 -3.41
N SER A 242 -24.22 3.28 -4.68
CA SER A 242 -23.18 2.81 -5.59
C SER A 242 -21.81 3.26 -5.08
N SER A 243 -21.04 2.33 -4.51
CA SER A 243 -19.62 2.54 -4.22
C SER A 243 -18.94 3.06 -5.49
N ARG A 244 -18.34 4.26 -5.43
CA ARG A 244 -17.65 4.89 -6.56
C ARG A 244 -16.41 4.07 -6.91
N THR A 245 -16.53 3.10 -7.81
CA THR A 245 -15.38 2.44 -8.42
C THR A 245 -14.60 3.47 -9.24
N VAL A 246 -13.27 3.47 -9.09
CA VAL A 246 -12.40 4.37 -9.85
C VAL A 246 -12.31 3.93 -11.32
N LEU A 247 -12.18 4.91 -12.21
CA LEU A 247 -11.97 4.66 -13.63
C LEU A 247 -10.65 3.90 -13.83
N CYS A 248 -10.72 2.76 -14.53
CA CYS A 248 -9.57 2.00 -14.97
C CYS A 248 -9.41 2.15 -16.49
N GLN A 249 -8.22 2.55 -16.93
CA GLN A 249 -7.82 2.66 -18.32
C GLN A 249 -6.67 1.70 -18.56
N VAL A 250 -6.77 0.91 -19.63
CA VAL A 250 -5.76 -0.10 -19.96
C VAL A 250 -5.28 0.11 -21.38
N ASP A 251 -3.98 0.38 -21.53
CA ASP A 251 -3.32 0.36 -22.83
C ASP A 251 -2.51 -0.90 -22.98
N THR A 252 -2.57 -1.51 -24.17
CA THR A 252 -1.93 -2.79 -24.43
C THR A 252 -0.74 -2.64 -25.38
N LEU A 253 0.37 -3.31 -25.06
CA LEU A 253 1.49 -3.57 -25.94
C LEU A 253 1.67 -5.07 -26.15
N LEU A 254 1.57 -5.52 -27.40
CA LEU A 254 1.80 -6.91 -27.80
C LEU A 254 3.22 -7.06 -28.30
N GLN A 255 3.99 -7.90 -27.62
CA GLN A 255 5.37 -8.23 -27.96
C GLN A 255 6.23 -7.01 -28.35
N PRO A 256 6.28 -5.95 -27.52
CA PRO A 256 6.91 -4.70 -27.90
C PRO A 256 8.43 -4.84 -27.99
N THR A 257 9.05 -4.02 -28.82
CA THR A 257 10.49 -3.74 -28.71
C THR A 257 10.78 -2.94 -27.43
N LYS A 258 12.04 -2.93 -26.97
CA LYS A 258 12.45 -2.06 -25.84
C LYS A 258 12.13 -0.59 -26.12
N ALA A 259 12.35 -0.14 -27.36
CA ALA A 259 12.12 1.25 -27.75
C ALA A 259 10.63 1.63 -27.71
N GLU A 260 9.74 0.74 -28.17
CA GLU A 260 8.30 0.95 -28.09
C GLU A 260 7.80 0.99 -26.64
N LEU A 261 8.28 0.07 -25.80
CA LEU A 261 7.98 0.06 -24.37
C LEU A 261 8.38 1.37 -23.69
N ILE A 262 9.63 1.79 -23.89
CA ILE A 262 10.17 3.03 -23.32
C ILE A 262 9.37 4.24 -23.83
N SER A 263 9.18 4.34 -25.15
CA SER A 263 8.43 5.44 -25.76
C SER A 263 7.00 5.52 -25.22
N ARG A 264 6.32 4.38 -25.05
CA ARG A 264 4.96 4.37 -24.49
C ARG A 264 4.94 4.85 -23.03
N LEU A 265 5.85 4.34 -22.19
CA LEU A 265 5.98 4.75 -20.80
C LEU A 265 6.32 6.24 -20.63
N GLU A 266 7.07 6.82 -21.55
CA GLU A 266 7.49 8.23 -21.48
C GLU A 266 6.44 9.21 -22.00
N ASN A 267 5.65 8.82 -22.99
CA ASN A 267 4.65 9.69 -23.62
C ASN A 267 3.31 9.71 -22.87
N GLU A 268 3.01 8.68 -22.09
CA GLU A 268 1.74 8.52 -21.40
C GLU A 268 1.93 8.37 -19.88
N LYS A 269 0.86 8.58 -19.11
CA LYS A 269 0.91 8.65 -17.64
C LYS A 269 0.36 7.38 -17.00
N TYR A 270 1.16 6.32 -17.01
CA TYR A 270 0.84 5.08 -16.31
C TYR A 270 1.25 5.12 -14.85
N ASN A 271 0.38 4.62 -13.98
CA ASN A 271 0.69 4.40 -12.57
C ASN A 271 0.84 2.91 -12.23
N ILE A 272 0.37 2.02 -13.10
CA ILE A 272 0.56 0.58 -13.00
C ILE A 272 1.20 0.05 -14.30
N LEU A 273 2.24 -0.76 -14.16
CA LEU A 273 2.74 -1.64 -15.22
C LEU A 273 2.23 -3.06 -14.93
N PHE A 274 1.59 -3.70 -15.90
CA PHE A 274 1.19 -5.10 -15.81
C PHE A 274 1.88 -5.89 -16.91
N TYR A 275 2.75 -6.82 -16.54
CA TYR A 275 3.44 -7.70 -17.48
C TYR A 275 2.91 -9.14 -17.35
N ALA A 276 2.51 -9.72 -18.47
CA ALA A 276 2.18 -11.13 -18.62
C ALA A 276 3.07 -11.75 -19.70
N GLY A 277 3.78 -12.82 -19.36
CA GLY A 277 4.70 -13.50 -20.29
C GLY A 277 5.84 -14.20 -19.57
N HIS A 278 6.80 -14.73 -20.31
CA HIS A 278 7.90 -15.47 -19.70
C HIS A 278 8.87 -14.58 -18.92
N GLY A 279 9.38 -15.15 -17.84
CA GLY A 279 10.44 -14.61 -17.00
C GLY A 279 11.43 -15.71 -16.66
N GLU A 280 12.71 -15.35 -16.63
CA GLU A 280 13.79 -16.22 -16.16
C GLU A 280 14.54 -15.55 -15.01
N ARG A 281 15.16 -16.36 -14.16
CA ARG A 281 16.07 -15.86 -13.13
C ARG A 281 17.37 -15.40 -13.80
N ALA A 282 17.93 -14.31 -13.29
CA ALA A 282 19.17 -13.71 -13.74
C ALA A 282 19.71 -12.78 -12.64
N PRO A 283 21.03 -12.55 -12.54
CA PRO A 283 21.63 -11.76 -11.46
C PRO A 283 21.11 -10.31 -11.41
N ASP A 284 20.72 -9.73 -12.55
CA ASP A 284 20.33 -8.32 -12.67
C ASP A 284 18.82 -8.07 -12.47
N GLY A 285 18.17 -8.91 -11.66
CA GLY A 285 16.72 -8.82 -11.38
C GLY A 285 15.88 -9.64 -12.34
N GLY A 286 16.37 -10.81 -12.78
CA GLY A 286 15.67 -11.62 -13.78
C GLY A 286 15.69 -11.04 -15.20
N LEU A 287 15.11 -11.79 -16.13
CA LEU A 287 15.01 -11.46 -17.54
C LEU A 287 13.58 -11.64 -18.02
N LEU A 288 12.97 -10.58 -18.57
CA LEU A 288 11.62 -10.61 -19.13
C LEU A 288 11.69 -10.64 -20.66
N PHE A 289 10.92 -11.52 -21.26
CA PHE A 289 10.89 -11.75 -22.70
C PHE A 289 9.79 -10.89 -23.32
N LEU A 290 10.16 -9.72 -23.86
CA LEU A 290 9.19 -8.86 -24.52
C LEU A 290 8.78 -9.48 -25.87
N ARG A 291 9.73 -10.03 -26.61
CA ARG A 291 9.54 -10.68 -27.92
C ARG A 291 10.74 -11.57 -28.24
N SER A 292 10.67 -12.35 -29.32
CA SER A 292 11.71 -13.31 -29.69
C SER A 292 13.15 -12.75 -29.71
N ASP A 293 13.32 -11.49 -30.09
CA ASP A 293 14.61 -10.80 -30.23
C ASP A 293 14.85 -9.67 -29.21
N ALA A 294 13.91 -9.43 -28.28
CA ALA A 294 14.05 -8.38 -27.28
C ALA A 294 13.70 -8.87 -25.87
N ARG A 295 14.67 -8.72 -24.97
CA ARG A 295 14.56 -9.09 -23.55
C ARG A 295 15.06 -7.95 -22.68
N ILE A 296 14.40 -7.68 -21.57
CA ILE A 296 14.75 -6.60 -20.63
C ILE A 296 14.98 -7.17 -19.24
N ASN A 297 16.05 -6.76 -18.56
CA ASN A 297 16.31 -7.17 -17.18
C ASN A 297 15.66 -6.22 -16.17
N GLY A 298 15.60 -6.64 -14.91
CA GLY A 298 14.98 -5.85 -13.84
C GLY A 298 15.64 -4.48 -13.63
N THR A 299 16.96 -4.42 -13.69
CA THR A 299 17.73 -3.18 -13.53
C THR A 299 17.39 -2.15 -14.62
N GLU A 300 17.40 -2.57 -15.89
CA GLU A 300 17.04 -1.74 -17.05
C GLU A 300 15.59 -1.26 -16.96
N LEU A 301 14.67 -2.16 -16.62
CA LEU A 301 13.24 -1.83 -16.49
C LEU A 301 13.01 -0.81 -15.37
N ALA A 302 13.64 -1.00 -14.21
CA ALA A 302 13.47 -0.12 -13.06
C ALA A 302 13.83 1.34 -13.37
N GLN A 303 14.88 1.58 -14.18
CA GLN A 303 15.27 2.93 -14.60
C GLN A 303 14.13 3.68 -15.30
N VAL A 304 13.36 2.98 -16.14
CA VAL A 304 12.25 3.57 -16.89
C VAL A 304 11.04 3.76 -15.98
N LEU A 305 10.69 2.74 -15.18
CA LEU A 305 9.52 2.79 -14.29
C LEU A 305 9.64 3.93 -13.26
N VAL A 306 10.82 4.09 -12.66
CA VAL A 306 11.08 5.15 -11.67
C VAL A 306 11.01 6.52 -12.33
N ARG A 307 11.65 6.70 -13.50
CA ARG A 307 11.58 7.95 -14.28
C ARG A 307 10.15 8.32 -14.64
N CYS A 308 9.32 7.34 -15.01
CA CYS A 308 7.93 7.54 -15.39
C CYS A 308 6.96 7.59 -14.20
N HIS A 309 7.46 7.46 -12.97
CA HIS A 309 6.68 7.49 -11.72
C HIS A 309 5.61 6.38 -11.63
N VAL A 310 5.91 5.20 -12.19
CA VAL A 310 5.07 4.01 -12.02
C VAL A 310 5.10 3.59 -10.55
N LYS A 311 3.93 3.41 -9.94
CA LYS A 311 3.78 3.11 -8.51
C LYS A 311 3.76 1.61 -8.23
N LEU A 312 3.13 0.84 -9.13
CA LEU A 312 3.00 -0.60 -9.00
C LEU A 312 3.45 -1.30 -10.28
N ALA A 313 4.37 -2.24 -10.15
CA ALA A 313 4.69 -3.18 -11.22
C ALA A 313 4.19 -4.59 -10.85
N VAL A 314 3.36 -5.17 -11.71
CA VAL A 314 2.82 -6.52 -11.54
C VAL A 314 3.42 -7.42 -12.60
N PHE A 315 4.06 -8.51 -12.15
CA PHE A 315 4.67 -9.51 -13.01
C PHE A 315 3.93 -10.83 -12.85
N ASN A 316 3.01 -11.08 -13.76
CA ASN A 316 2.45 -12.40 -13.98
C ASN A 316 3.40 -13.22 -14.87
N ALA A 317 4.60 -13.43 -14.34
CA ALA A 317 5.69 -14.13 -14.98
C ALA A 317 6.36 -15.03 -13.94
N CYS A 318 6.80 -16.21 -14.37
CA CYS A 318 7.48 -17.15 -13.49
C CYS A 318 8.73 -16.50 -12.87
N TRP A 319 9.02 -16.88 -11.63
CA TRP A 319 10.26 -16.54 -10.91
C TRP A 319 10.50 -15.06 -10.59
N GLY A 320 9.54 -14.16 -10.81
CA GLY A 320 9.68 -12.73 -10.50
C GLY A 320 10.00 -12.42 -9.02
N ALA A 321 9.70 -13.35 -8.11
CA ALA A 321 10.03 -13.23 -6.68
C ALA A 321 11.08 -14.24 -6.19
N GLN A 322 11.82 -14.90 -7.09
CA GLN A 322 12.93 -15.78 -6.72
C GLN A 322 14.30 -15.20 -7.07
N PRO A 323 15.29 -15.38 -6.18
CA PRO A 323 16.66 -15.00 -6.48
C PRO A 323 17.31 -15.97 -7.47
N GLU A 324 18.29 -15.47 -8.21
CA GLU A 324 19.22 -16.28 -9.00
C GLU A 324 20.09 -17.13 -8.05
N ARG A 325 20.52 -18.32 -8.51
CA ARG A 325 21.35 -19.23 -7.69
C ARG A 325 22.72 -19.45 -8.32
N TYR A 326 23.76 -19.25 -7.52
CA TYR A 326 25.14 -19.53 -7.88
C TYR A 326 25.79 -20.43 -6.82
N ASN A 327 26.40 -21.55 -7.24
CA ASN A 327 27.03 -22.53 -6.35
C ASN A 327 26.14 -22.93 -5.15
N GLN A 328 24.87 -23.25 -5.42
CA GLN A 328 23.84 -23.63 -4.43
C GLN A 328 23.37 -22.52 -3.48
N HIS A 329 23.98 -21.33 -3.52
CA HIS A 329 23.55 -20.15 -2.77
C HIS A 329 22.77 -19.18 -3.64
N SER A 330 21.92 -18.42 -3.00
CA SER A 330 21.11 -17.39 -3.64
C SER A 330 21.91 -16.11 -3.74
N LEU A 331 21.91 -15.48 -4.92
CA LEU A 331 22.60 -14.21 -5.13
C LEU A 331 21.79 -13.08 -4.46
N PRO A 332 22.41 -12.25 -3.61
CA PRO A 332 21.71 -11.11 -3.00
C PRO A 332 21.13 -10.17 -4.06
N ARG A 333 19.91 -9.68 -3.83
CA ARG A 333 19.25 -8.68 -4.69
C ARG A 333 19.21 -9.09 -6.18
N SER A 334 18.81 -10.32 -6.46
CA SER A 334 18.75 -10.86 -7.83
C SER A 334 17.33 -11.21 -8.28
N SER A 335 16.34 -11.24 -7.38
CA SER A 335 14.94 -11.36 -7.81
C SER A 335 14.46 -10.06 -8.44
N LEU A 336 13.57 -10.17 -9.43
CA LEU A 336 12.99 -9.01 -10.11
C LEU A 336 12.32 -8.04 -9.11
N ALA A 337 11.55 -8.58 -8.17
CA ALA A 337 10.89 -7.76 -7.15
C ALA A 337 11.87 -7.03 -6.22
N GLU A 338 12.93 -7.69 -5.74
CA GLU A 338 13.96 -7.03 -4.92
C GLU A 338 14.67 -5.91 -5.69
N VAL A 339 15.06 -6.17 -6.95
CA VAL A 339 15.80 -5.21 -7.77
C VAL A 339 14.95 -3.97 -8.07
N LEU A 340 13.69 -4.13 -8.46
CA LEU A 340 12.83 -2.98 -8.77
C LEU A 340 12.54 -2.11 -7.53
N ILE A 341 12.27 -2.73 -6.38
CA ILE A 341 12.06 -2.00 -5.13
C ILE A 341 13.34 -1.28 -4.71
N HIS A 342 14.49 -1.95 -4.83
CA HIS A 342 15.79 -1.38 -4.52
C HIS A 342 16.08 -0.11 -5.35
N HIS A 343 15.66 -0.10 -6.61
CA HIS A 343 15.82 1.05 -7.50
C HIS A 343 14.74 2.14 -7.31
N GLY A 344 13.76 1.94 -6.43
CA GLY A 344 12.77 2.97 -6.08
C GLY A 344 11.40 2.81 -6.72
N VAL A 345 11.07 1.64 -7.30
CA VAL A 345 9.67 1.33 -7.64
C VAL A 345 8.89 1.16 -6.33
N PRO A 346 7.77 1.87 -6.09
CA PRO A 346 7.10 1.87 -4.78
C PRO A 346 6.52 0.51 -4.35
N ALA A 347 5.96 -0.26 -5.28
CA ALA A 347 5.43 -1.60 -5.02
C ALA A 347 5.67 -2.52 -6.22
N VAL A 348 6.00 -3.78 -5.92
CA VAL A 348 6.23 -4.82 -6.94
C VAL A 348 5.57 -6.11 -6.50
N LEU A 349 4.73 -6.66 -7.36
CA LEU A 349 4.11 -7.96 -7.18
C LEU A 349 4.69 -8.93 -8.21
N GLY A 350 5.39 -9.96 -7.74
CA GLY A 350 5.96 -11.00 -8.60
C GLY A 350 5.50 -12.40 -8.19
N MET A 351 5.51 -13.35 -9.12
CA MET A 351 5.23 -14.75 -8.80
C MET A 351 6.50 -15.45 -8.31
N ARG A 352 6.39 -16.24 -7.23
CA ARG A 352 7.48 -17.06 -6.72
C ARG A 352 7.75 -18.28 -7.61
N GLU A 353 6.70 -18.89 -8.12
CA GLU A 353 6.71 -20.12 -8.92
C GLU A 353 5.70 -19.97 -10.07
N PRO A 354 5.73 -20.85 -11.08
CA PRO A 354 4.68 -20.93 -12.08
C PRO A 354 3.29 -21.13 -11.45
N ILE A 355 2.30 -20.43 -12.00
CA ILE A 355 0.90 -20.47 -11.61
C ILE A 355 0.06 -20.95 -12.79
N ALA A 356 -0.96 -21.77 -12.56
CA ALA A 356 -1.83 -22.22 -13.65
C ALA A 356 -2.72 -21.09 -14.16
N ASP A 357 -3.05 -21.11 -15.45
CA ASP A 357 -3.75 -20.03 -16.15
C ASP A 357 -5.05 -19.60 -15.48
N GLU A 358 -5.91 -20.56 -15.14
CA GLU A 358 -7.20 -20.28 -14.49
C GLU A 358 -7.02 -19.63 -13.11
N GLU A 359 -6.01 -20.08 -12.35
CA GLU A 359 -5.68 -19.55 -11.03
C GLU A 359 -5.08 -18.13 -11.16
N ALA A 360 -4.21 -17.90 -12.14
CA ALA A 360 -3.64 -16.59 -12.43
C ALA A 360 -4.74 -15.60 -12.83
N LEU A 361 -5.65 -16.00 -13.72
CA LEU A 361 -6.76 -15.17 -14.18
C LEU A 361 -7.69 -14.79 -13.03
N SER A 362 -8.06 -15.76 -12.19
CA SER A 362 -8.88 -15.53 -11.00
C SER A 362 -8.20 -14.60 -9.99
N PHE A 363 -6.88 -14.73 -9.83
CA PHE A 363 -6.11 -13.81 -9.00
C PHE A 363 -6.14 -12.39 -9.56
N ILE A 364 -5.84 -12.21 -10.85
CA ILE A 364 -5.79 -10.92 -11.52
C ILE A 364 -7.16 -10.23 -11.45
N GLN A 365 -8.24 -10.97 -11.70
CA GLN A 365 -9.59 -10.44 -11.62
C GLN A 365 -9.91 -9.93 -10.20
N ALA A 366 -9.66 -10.75 -9.17
CA ALA A 366 -9.93 -10.35 -7.80
C ALA A 366 -9.05 -9.18 -7.34
N PHE A 367 -7.78 -9.18 -7.77
CA PHE A 367 -6.82 -8.13 -7.47
C PHE A 367 -7.20 -6.80 -8.12
N ALA A 368 -7.53 -6.80 -9.42
CA ALA A 368 -7.93 -5.61 -10.15
C ALA A 368 -9.26 -5.03 -9.62
N GLN A 369 -10.22 -5.89 -9.29
CA GLN A 369 -11.47 -5.48 -8.66
C GLN A 369 -11.22 -4.79 -7.30
N ALA A 370 -10.33 -5.35 -6.47
CA ALA A 370 -9.98 -4.75 -5.19
C ALA A 370 -9.24 -3.41 -5.34
N LEU A 371 -8.30 -3.30 -6.29
CA LEU A 371 -7.63 -2.02 -6.58
C LEU A 371 -8.62 -0.94 -7.04
N ALA A 372 -9.57 -1.29 -7.90
CA ALA A 372 -10.56 -0.35 -8.40
C ALA A 372 -11.62 0.02 -7.36
N ALA A 373 -11.81 -0.83 -6.34
CA ALA A 373 -12.56 -0.53 -5.12
C ALA A 373 -11.76 0.36 -4.14
N GLN A 374 -10.59 0.87 -4.54
CA GLN A 374 -9.71 1.74 -3.76
C GLN A 374 -9.08 1.04 -2.55
N ASN A 375 -8.97 -0.29 -2.56
CA ASN A 375 -8.18 -0.98 -1.55
C ASN A 375 -6.70 -0.70 -1.78
N SER A 376 -5.95 -0.53 -0.70
CA SER A 376 -4.49 -0.50 -0.74
C SER A 376 -3.93 -1.77 -1.40
N ILE A 377 -2.75 -1.69 -2.02
CA ILE A 377 -2.17 -2.83 -2.78
C ILE A 377 -2.04 -4.09 -1.92
N ASP A 378 -1.60 -3.96 -0.66
CA ASP A 378 -1.47 -5.09 0.26
C ASP A 378 -2.82 -5.69 0.66
N GLU A 379 -3.85 -4.87 0.78
CA GLU A 379 -5.22 -5.34 0.96
C GLU A 379 -5.77 -6.04 -0.29
N ALA A 380 -5.54 -5.48 -1.48
CA ALA A 380 -5.96 -6.07 -2.74
C ALA A 380 -5.33 -7.45 -2.97
N VAL A 381 -4.04 -7.62 -2.64
CA VAL A 381 -3.39 -8.93 -2.67
C VAL A 381 -4.02 -9.88 -1.64
N ALA A 382 -4.32 -9.42 -0.42
CA ALA A 382 -4.97 -10.26 0.59
C ALA A 382 -6.38 -10.73 0.16
N VAL A 383 -7.16 -9.86 -0.47
CA VAL A 383 -8.47 -10.20 -1.06
C VAL A 383 -8.33 -11.23 -2.17
N ALA A 384 -7.39 -11.04 -3.10
CA ALA A 384 -7.16 -11.96 -4.20
C ALA A 384 -6.71 -13.35 -3.71
N ARG A 385 -5.84 -13.41 -2.70
CA ARG A 385 -5.44 -14.68 -2.05
C ARG A 385 -6.63 -15.40 -1.40
N GLN A 386 -7.52 -14.66 -0.73
CA GLN A 386 -8.74 -15.22 -0.15
C GLN A 386 -9.67 -15.77 -1.24
N LYS A 387 -9.85 -15.04 -2.34
CA LYS A 387 -10.68 -15.49 -3.47
C LYS A 387 -10.18 -16.80 -4.06
N LEU A 388 -8.87 -16.91 -4.33
CA LEU A 388 -8.28 -18.15 -4.85
C LEU A 388 -8.53 -19.34 -3.94
N LEU A 389 -8.35 -19.16 -2.63
CA LEU A 389 -8.57 -20.20 -1.64
C LEU A 389 -10.02 -20.73 -1.67
N THR A 390 -10.99 -19.83 -1.82
CA THR A 390 -12.42 -20.18 -1.88
C THR A 390 -12.79 -20.88 -3.19
N LEU A 391 -12.19 -20.48 -4.32
CA LEU A 391 -12.48 -21.05 -5.63
C LEU A 391 -11.81 -22.42 -5.86
N TYR A 392 -10.53 -22.55 -5.52
CA TYR A 392 -9.68 -23.69 -5.89
C TYR A 392 -9.35 -24.65 -4.74
N LYS A 393 -9.97 -24.43 -3.56
CA LYS A 393 -9.79 -25.15 -2.29
C LYS A 393 -8.56 -24.73 -1.48
N PHE A 394 -8.65 -24.95 -0.17
CA PHE A 394 -7.64 -24.56 0.82
C PHE A 394 -6.23 -25.12 0.55
N ASN A 395 -6.15 -26.27 -0.12
CA ASN A 395 -4.93 -27.06 -0.27
C ASN A 395 -4.19 -26.84 -1.59
N GLN A 396 -4.65 -25.92 -2.46
CA GLN A 396 -3.89 -25.53 -3.65
C GLN A 396 -2.89 -24.41 -3.30
N PRO A 397 -1.61 -24.51 -3.68
CA PRO A 397 -0.58 -23.55 -3.31
C PRO A 397 -0.66 -22.23 -4.09
N ALA A 398 -1.54 -22.09 -5.08
CA ALA A 398 -1.60 -20.95 -5.99
C ALA A 398 -1.71 -19.60 -5.26
N TRP A 399 -2.49 -19.51 -4.19
CA TRP A 399 -2.62 -18.29 -3.39
C TRP A 399 -1.31 -17.89 -2.67
N THR A 400 -0.35 -18.81 -2.54
CA THR A 400 0.96 -18.57 -1.91
C THR A 400 2.02 -18.05 -2.88
N LEU A 401 1.73 -18.03 -4.19
CA LEU A 401 2.69 -17.71 -5.25
C LEU A 401 2.90 -16.21 -5.46
N PRO A 402 1.85 -15.36 -5.43
CA PRO A 402 2.05 -13.92 -5.54
C PRO A 402 2.78 -13.40 -4.30
N VAL A 403 3.92 -12.75 -4.50
CA VAL A 403 4.74 -12.15 -3.44
C VAL A 403 4.79 -10.65 -3.67
N LEU A 404 4.29 -9.89 -2.69
CA LEU A 404 4.23 -8.45 -2.73
C LEU A 404 5.42 -7.87 -1.95
N TYR A 405 6.24 -7.08 -2.63
CA TYR A 405 7.19 -6.17 -2.00
C TYR A 405 6.66 -4.74 -2.04
N MET A 406 6.87 -4.01 -0.96
CA MET A 406 6.54 -2.59 -0.86
C MET A 406 7.70 -1.81 -0.26
N HIS A 407 7.94 -0.62 -0.82
CA HIS A 407 8.88 0.33 -0.29
C HIS A 407 8.47 0.77 1.14
N PRO A 408 9.42 0.93 2.08
CA PRO A 408 9.13 1.26 3.49
C PRO A 408 8.42 2.61 3.70
N GLN A 409 8.48 3.53 2.73
CA GLN A 409 7.79 4.83 2.77
C GLN A 409 6.48 4.87 1.98
N PHE A 410 6.10 3.79 1.27
CA PHE A 410 4.89 3.78 0.47
C PHE A 410 3.71 3.22 1.26
N ASP A 411 2.55 3.86 1.23
CA ASP A 411 1.35 3.46 1.98
C ASP A 411 0.45 2.48 1.21
N GLY A 412 0.82 2.09 -0.01
CA GLY A 412 0.04 1.17 -0.84
C GLY A 412 -1.17 1.79 -1.51
N GLU A 413 -1.40 3.09 -1.35
CA GLU A 413 -2.50 3.81 -1.98
C GLU A 413 -2.10 4.23 -3.40
N LEU A 414 -2.72 3.63 -4.41
CA LEU A 414 -2.48 4.00 -5.83
C LEU A 414 -3.18 5.29 -6.20
N ILE A 415 -4.43 5.41 -5.74
CA ILE A 415 -5.30 6.56 -5.89
C ILE A 415 -5.47 7.12 -4.49
N ARG A 416 -5.25 8.41 -4.31
CA ARG A 416 -5.69 9.06 -3.10
C ARG A 416 -7.12 9.52 -3.36
N PRO A 417 -8.09 9.22 -2.48
CA PRO A 417 -9.35 9.93 -2.53
C PRO A 417 -9.00 11.41 -2.50
N ILE A 418 -9.55 12.17 -3.45
CA ILE A 418 -9.68 13.60 -3.24
C ILE A 418 -10.42 13.66 -1.91
N GLU A 419 -9.76 14.13 -0.85
CA GLU A 419 -10.50 14.52 0.34
C GLU A 419 -11.61 15.41 -0.21
N GLU A 420 -12.86 14.93 -0.16
CA GLU A 420 -14.00 15.82 -0.18
C GLU A 420 -13.76 16.70 1.05
N ASN A 421 -12.91 17.72 0.90
CA ASN A 421 -13.10 18.97 1.59
C ASN A 421 -14.60 19.20 1.43
N PRO A 422 -15.39 19.18 2.52
CA PRO A 422 -16.82 19.41 2.42
C PRO A 422 -16.98 20.65 1.54
N THR A 423 -17.59 20.41 0.38
CA THR A 423 -17.72 21.27 -0.79
C THR A 423 -17.23 22.71 -0.56
N GLN A 424 -15.97 23.02 -0.90
CA GLN A 424 -15.66 24.38 -1.31
C GLN A 424 -16.33 24.58 -2.66
N PHE A 425 -17.56 25.08 -2.63
CA PHE A 425 -18.29 25.45 -3.82
C PHE A 425 -17.43 26.42 -4.65
N PRO A 426 -17.34 26.23 -5.97
CA PRO A 426 -16.86 27.28 -6.86
C PRO A 426 -17.69 28.53 -6.60
N VAL A 427 -17.07 29.58 -6.08
CA VAL A 427 -17.65 30.91 -6.00
C VAL A 427 -17.68 31.44 -7.43
N ASP A 428 -18.58 30.91 -8.24
CA ASP A 428 -19.05 31.54 -9.48
C ASP A 428 -20.19 30.70 -10.04
N SER A 429 -21.37 31.30 -10.02
CA SER A 429 -22.62 30.88 -10.68
C SER A 429 -23.65 30.15 -9.80
N LEU A 430 -24.61 30.97 -9.37
CA LEU A 430 -26.04 30.73 -9.15
C LEU A 430 -26.56 30.80 -7.68
N PRO A 431 -27.80 31.28 -7.51
CA PRO A 431 -28.13 32.35 -6.58
C PRO A 431 -28.45 31.88 -5.16
N THR A 432 -28.18 32.79 -4.22
CA THR A 432 -28.58 32.80 -2.80
C THR A 432 -29.76 31.91 -2.43
N PRO A 433 -29.55 31.06 -1.42
CA PRO A 433 -30.46 30.94 -0.29
C PRO A 433 -29.75 31.47 0.96
N GLU A 434 -30.40 32.43 1.59
CA GLU A 434 -30.01 33.10 2.83
C GLU A 434 -29.59 32.09 3.92
N SER A 435 -28.29 32.05 4.24
CA SER A 435 -27.81 31.55 5.53
C SER A 435 -26.90 32.63 6.11
N THR A 436 -27.46 33.34 7.08
CA THR A 436 -26.83 34.40 7.85
C THR A 436 -25.70 33.84 8.72
N THR A 437 -24.52 33.65 8.14
CA THR A 437 -23.30 33.44 8.91
C THR A 437 -22.85 34.78 9.49
N GLN A 438 -22.99 34.95 10.82
CA GLN A 438 -22.43 36.10 11.53
C GLN A 438 -20.91 36.10 11.35
N SER A 439 -20.41 37.11 10.64
CA SER A 439 -18.97 37.28 10.41
C SER A 439 -18.29 37.80 11.68
N ALA A 440 -17.26 37.12 12.16
CA ALA A 440 -16.42 37.62 13.25
C ALA A 440 -15.04 38.06 12.73
N TYR A 441 -14.42 39.02 13.41
CA TYR A 441 -13.11 39.55 13.03
C TYR A 441 -12.30 40.00 14.25
N LEU A 442 -10.98 40.06 14.08
CA LEU A 442 -10.07 40.72 15.00
C LEU A 442 -9.68 42.09 14.45
N ARG A 443 -9.88 43.14 15.25
CA ARG A 443 -9.50 44.51 14.93
C ARG A 443 -8.35 44.97 15.81
N LEU A 444 -7.30 45.50 15.22
CA LEU A 444 -6.20 46.10 15.96
C LEU A 444 -6.62 47.46 16.55
N ILE A 445 -6.45 47.64 17.87
CA ILE A 445 -6.67 48.90 18.59
C ILE A 445 -5.34 49.64 18.74
N GLY A 446 -5.30 50.91 18.33
CA GLY A 446 -4.18 51.82 18.60
C GLY A 446 -3.16 52.03 17.47
N GLY A 447 -3.53 51.78 16.20
CA GLY A 447 -2.69 52.04 15.02
C GLY A 447 -3.51 52.17 13.72
N LEU A 448 -2.89 51.98 12.55
CA LEU A 448 -3.62 51.75 11.29
C LEU A 448 -4.66 50.64 11.53
N SER A 449 -5.95 50.91 11.32
CA SER A 449 -7.03 49.95 11.58
C SER A 449 -6.89 48.73 10.70
N LYS A 450 -6.13 47.76 11.19
CA LYS A 450 -5.97 46.44 10.59
C LYS A 450 -7.10 45.56 11.12
N VAL A 451 -7.92 45.05 10.20
CA VAL A 451 -9.02 44.13 10.50
C VAL A 451 -8.69 42.82 9.79
N GLU A 452 -8.70 41.72 10.54
CA GLU A 452 -8.51 40.38 10.01
C GLU A 452 -9.79 39.59 10.24
N GLN A 453 -10.39 39.11 9.15
CA GLN A 453 -11.64 38.37 9.20
C GLN A 453 -11.38 36.91 9.59
N ILE A 454 -12.28 36.35 10.39
CA ILE A 454 -12.25 34.93 10.75
C ILE A 454 -13.01 34.16 9.66
N GLU A 455 -12.25 33.61 8.71
CA GLU A 455 -12.80 32.83 7.60
C GLU A 455 -13.27 31.45 8.06
N GLY A 456 -14.47 31.04 7.66
CA GLY A 456 -15.03 29.72 8.01
C GLY A 456 -15.20 29.49 9.51
N GLY A 457 -15.22 30.56 10.33
CA GLY A 457 -15.30 30.46 11.78
C GLY A 457 -14.01 29.98 12.44
N HIS A 458 -12.85 29.99 11.76
CA HIS A 458 -11.57 29.57 12.32
C HIS A 458 -10.43 30.56 11.95
N MET A 459 -9.52 30.82 12.89
CA MET A 459 -8.36 31.70 12.69
C MET A 459 -7.17 31.23 13.53
N ARG A 460 -6.02 31.03 12.90
CA ARG A 460 -4.73 30.75 13.56
C ARG A 460 -3.97 32.05 13.78
N VAL A 461 -3.42 32.21 14.97
CA VAL A 461 -2.61 33.37 15.36
C VAL A 461 -1.19 32.90 15.67
N GLY A 462 -0.20 33.58 15.10
CA GLY A 462 1.19 33.27 15.40
C GLY A 462 2.20 34.13 14.64
N ARG A 463 3.49 33.86 14.84
CA ARG A 463 4.57 34.59 14.17
C ARG A 463 4.92 34.04 12.78
N HIS A 464 4.59 32.78 12.50
CA HIS A 464 4.92 32.16 11.21
C HIS A 464 3.91 32.58 10.12
N ARG A 465 4.36 32.64 8.86
CA ARG A 465 3.53 33.05 7.70
C ARG A 465 2.39 32.09 7.34
N GLU A 466 2.36 30.92 7.98
CA GLU A 466 1.31 29.91 7.82
C GLU A 466 0.07 30.18 8.68
N ASN A 467 0.14 31.15 9.60
CA ASN A 467 -0.99 31.57 10.42
C ASN A 467 -1.83 32.62 9.68
N ASP A 468 -3.12 32.65 9.98
CA ASP A 468 -4.08 33.56 9.35
C ASP A 468 -3.87 34.99 9.87
N LEU A 469 -3.63 35.16 11.19
CA LEU A 469 -3.12 36.40 11.78
C LEU A 469 -1.64 36.27 12.11
N VAL A 470 -0.81 36.98 11.34
CA VAL A 470 0.65 37.03 11.53
C VAL A 470 1.05 38.22 12.40
N ILE A 471 1.67 37.95 13.55
CA ILE A 471 2.24 38.97 14.45
C ILE A 471 3.75 38.75 14.56
N GLU A 472 4.53 39.60 13.89
CA GLU A 472 6.00 39.51 13.81
C GLU A 472 6.70 40.08 15.06
N LYS A 473 6.33 39.58 16.25
CA LYS A 473 6.94 39.93 17.54
C LYS A 473 7.56 38.70 18.19
N GLN A 474 8.75 38.83 18.78
CA GLN A 474 9.48 37.66 19.30
C GLN A 474 8.76 36.98 20.46
N GLU A 475 7.94 37.75 21.19
CA GLU A 475 7.11 37.29 22.29
C GLU A 475 5.90 36.45 21.80
N VAL A 476 5.63 36.43 20.49
CA VAL A 476 4.60 35.58 19.88
C VAL A 476 5.23 34.30 19.32
N SER A 477 4.82 33.16 19.89
CA SER A 477 5.17 31.82 19.40
C SER A 477 4.87 31.60 17.91
N ARG A 478 5.56 30.64 17.29
CA ARG A 478 5.40 30.33 15.85
C ARG A 478 3.96 29.96 15.51
N LYS A 479 3.34 29.15 16.36
CA LYS A 479 1.89 28.93 16.51
C LYS A 479 1.55 29.36 17.93
N HIS A 480 0.65 30.32 18.08
CA HIS A 480 0.41 30.95 19.38
C HIS A 480 -0.96 30.56 19.93
N ALA A 481 -2.01 30.83 19.17
CA ALA A 481 -3.36 30.52 19.59
C ALA A 481 -4.25 30.29 18.37
N GLU A 482 -5.38 29.62 18.59
CA GLU A 482 -6.40 29.38 17.58
C GLU A 482 -7.74 29.93 18.08
N ILE A 483 -8.44 30.67 17.23
CA ILE A 483 -9.81 31.11 17.47
C ILE A 483 -10.73 30.27 16.60
N PHE A 484 -11.75 29.65 17.17
CA PHE A 484 -12.69 28.83 16.41
C PHE A 484 -14.11 28.95 16.92
N CYS A 485 -15.08 28.81 16.02
CA CYS A 485 -16.50 28.78 16.31
C CYS A 485 -16.94 27.34 16.58
N ARG A 486 -17.78 27.16 17.59
CA ARG A 486 -18.58 25.94 17.75
C ARG A 486 -20.05 26.31 17.55
N ASP A 487 -20.67 25.76 16.53
CA ASP A 487 -22.10 25.90 16.32
C ASP A 487 -22.85 25.11 17.40
N SER A 488 -23.83 25.75 18.04
CA SER A 488 -24.78 25.01 18.87
C SER A 488 -25.69 24.22 17.94
N LEU A 489 -25.61 22.88 18.04
CA LEU A 489 -26.54 21.92 17.44
C LEU A 489 -27.98 22.23 17.93
N GLY A 490 -28.63 23.21 17.29
CA GLY A 490 -29.94 23.72 17.71
C GLY A 490 -30.28 25.16 17.30
N GLY A 491 -29.55 25.80 16.37
CA GLY A 491 -29.90 27.14 15.88
C GLY A 491 -29.63 28.29 16.86
N GLY A 492 -28.75 28.07 17.85
CA GLY A 492 -28.28 29.12 18.77
C GLY A 492 -27.20 30.01 18.14
N LYS A 493 -26.96 31.20 18.73
CA LYS A 493 -25.88 32.10 18.28
C LYS A 493 -24.51 31.39 18.31
N PRO A 494 -23.66 31.56 17.29
CA PRO A 494 -22.33 30.97 17.25
C PRO A 494 -21.49 31.41 18.45
N THR A 495 -20.84 30.46 19.13
CA THR A 495 -19.95 30.76 20.26
C THR A 495 -18.51 30.55 19.82
N TYR A 496 -17.70 31.60 19.92
CA TYR A 496 -16.28 31.56 19.58
C TYR A 496 -15.44 31.24 20.81
N PHE A 497 -14.37 30.48 20.61
CA PHE A 497 -13.41 30.10 21.64
C PHE A 497 -12.00 30.45 21.19
N LEU A 498 -11.15 30.79 22.15
CA LEU A 498 -9.70 30.93 21.98
C LEU A 498 -9.02 29.75 22.69
N SER A 499 -8.19 29.01 21.98
CA SER A 499 -7.28 28.02 22.55
C SER A 499 -5.84 28.53 22.46
N ASP A 500 -5.17 28.70 23.60
CA ASP A 500 -3.76 29.08 23.66
C ASP A 500 -2.87 27.84 23.70
N ASP A 501 -1.87 27.76 22.81
CA ASP A 501 -0.80 26.75 22.83
C ASP A 501 0.58 27.41 22.78
N SER A 502 0.67 28.63 23.33
CA SER A 502 1.85 29.46 23.19
C SER A 502 2.85 29.24 24.33
N THR A 503 4.07 29.73 24.15
CA THR A 503 5.13 29.67 25.17
C THR A 503 4.97 30.77 26.22
N PHE A 504 4.35 31.89 25.84
CA PHE A 504 4.28 33.10 26.66
C PHE A 504 2.87 33.42 27.16
N GLY A 505 1.84 32.75 26.65
CA GLY A 505 0.43 32.93 26.95
C GLY A 505 -0.23 34.09 26.20
N THR A 506 -1.55 34.03 26.12
CA THR A 506 -2.42 35.09 25.61
C THR A 506 -3.06 35.84 26.77
N PHE A 507 -3.14 37.16 26.72
CA PHE A 507 -3.78 37.99 27.74
C PHE A 507 -5.14 38.46 27.27
N ILE A 508 -6.15 38.32 28.11
CA ILE A 508 -7.53 38.75 27.86
C ILE A 508 -7.93 39.81 28.87
N LEU A 509 -8.58 40.89 28.42
CA LEU A 509 -9.07 41.92 29.31
C LEU A 509 -10.36 41.47 30.00
N GLY A 510 -10.28 41.19 31.30
CA GLY A 510 -11.42 40.86 32.16
C GLY A 510 -11.85 42.03 33.05
N PRO A 511 -12.86 41.85 33.93
CA PRO A 511 -13.40 42.91 34.80
C PRO A 511 -12.37 43.46 35.80
N ASN A 512 -11.34 42.68 36.13
CA ASN A 512 -10.28 43.03 37.08
C ASN A 512 -8.95 43.38 36.38
N GLY A 513 -8.97 43.65 35.07
CA GLY A 513 -7.78 43.91 34.26
C GLY A 513 -7.34 42.73 33.40
N TRP A 514 -6.11 42.78 32.88
CA TRP A 514 -5.56 41.75 31.98
C TRP A 514 -5.31 40.43 32.72
N GLN A 515 -5.97 39.37 32.27
CA GLN A 515 -5.82 38.00 32.76
C GLN A 515 -5.06 37.15 31.75
N LYS A 516 -4.14 36.33 32.23
CA LYS A 516 -3.33 35.45 31.37
C LYS A 516 -4.03 34.10 31.17
N VAL A 517 -4.20 33.71 29.91
CA VAL A 517 -4.66 32.42 29.42
C VAL A 517 -3.44 31.67 28.87
N PHE A 518 -3.22 30.45 29.35
CA PHE A 518 -2.03 29.67 29.03
C PHE A 518 -2.38 28.19 28.97
N HIS A 519 -2.19 27.54 27.81
CA HIS A 519 -2.59 26.14 27.56
C HIS A 519 -4.04 25.84 27.98
N GLN A 520 -4.93 26.80 27.71
CA GLN A 520 -6.35 26.73 28.09
C GLN A 520 -7.23 27.25 26.97
N GLU A 521 -8.44 26.71 26.93
CA GLU A 521 -9.52 27.16 26.06
C GLU A 521 -10.47 28.07 26.83
N VAL A 522 -10.80 29.23 26.25
CA VAL A 522 -11.70 30.21 26.86
C VAL A 522 -12.71 30.74 25.85
N PRO A 523 -13.97 30.95 26.25
CA PRO A 523 -14.98 31.53 25.36
C PRO A 523 -14.69 33.02 25.11
N LEU A 524 -14.90 33.46 23.86
CA LEU A 524 -14.79 34.85 23.44
C LEU A 524 -16.17 35.47 23.25
N GLN A 525 -16.35 36.68 23.77
CA GLN A 525 -17.53 37.52 23.53
C GLN A 525 -17.16 38.72 22.66
N SER A 526 -18.10 39.21 21.86
CA SER A 526 -17.89 40.43 21.06
C SER A 526 -17.47 41.60 21.98
N GLY A 527 -16.41 42.31 21.60
CA GLY A 527 -15.74 43.35 22.40
C GLY A 527 -14.57 42.86 23.28
N THR A 528 -14.26 41.55 23.27
CA THR A 528 -13.14 41.02 24.08
C THR A 528 -11.80 41.52 23.54
N GLN A 529 -10.98 42.14 24.40
CA GLN A 529 -9.64 42.57 24.02
C GLN A 529 -8.59 41.52 24.37
N LEU A 530 -7.69 41.26 23.42
CA LEU A 530 -6.69 40.21 23.43
C LEU A 530 -5.29 40.80 23.19
N LYS A 531 -4.27 40.25 23.84
CA LYS A 531 -2.87 40.50 23.55
C LYS A 531 -2.11 39.20 23.53
N PHE A 532 -1.33 38.97 22.47
CA PHE A 532 -0.60 37.73 22.29
C PHE A 532 0.85 37.89 22.80
N GLY A 533 1.27 37.00 23.68
CA GLY A 533 2.66 36.86 24.16
C GLY A 533 3.15 37.86 25.20
N SER A 534 2.65 39.10 25.20
CA SER A 534 3.06 40.11 26.17
C SER A 534 1.94 41.10 26.48
N ILE A 535 1.86 41.55 27.73
CA ILE A 535 0.91 42.59 28.17
C ILE A 535 1.25 43.97 27.58
N GLN A 536 2.50 44.20 27.17
CA GLN A 536 2.93 45.37 26.40
C GLN A 536 2.73 45.20 24.88
N GLY A 537 2.19 44.05 24.44
CA GLY A 537 1.93 43.75 23.04
C GLY A 537 0.76 44.54 22.44
N GLN A 538 0.55 44.32 21.15
CA GLN A 538 -0.56 44.87 20.36
C GLN A 538 -1.91 44.42 20.93
N THR A 539 -2.83 45.37 21.11
CA THR A 539 -4.20 45.11 21.56
C THR A 539 -5.08 44.80 20.36
N TRP A 540 -5.64 43.59 20.34
CA TRP A 540 -6.64 43.17 19.37
C TRP A 540 -8.01 43.13 20.03
N GLU A 541 -9.06 43.42 19.29
CA GLU A 541 -10.43 43.34 19.76
C GLU A 541 -11.20 42.36 18.89
N PHE A 542 -11.81 41.38 19.54
CA PHE A 542 -12.64 40.39 18.90
C PHE A 542 -14.07 40.92 18.78
N ILE A 543 -14.61 40.95 17.57
CA ILE A 543 -15.94 41.48 17.29
C ILE A 543 -16.72 40.44 16.49
N ILE A 544 -17.95 40.15 16.94
CA ILE A 544 -18.94 39.41 16.18
C ILE A 544 -19.86 40.43 15.53
N GLN A 545 -19.97 40.42 14.20
CA GLN A 545 -20.87 41.27 13.45
C GLN A 545 -22.28 40.69 13.57
N ASP A 546 -23.09 41.28 14.46
CA ASP A 546 -24.53 41.05 14.44
C ASP A 546 -25.08 41.68 13.14
N ASN A 547 -25.73 40.89 12.28
CA ASN A 547 -26.57 41.43 11.22
C ASN A 547 -27.73 42.19 11.89
N ILE A 548 -27.54 43.48 12.08
CA ILE A 548 -28.63 44.42 12.32
C ILE A 548 -29.27 44.65 10.95
N GLU A 549 -30.58 44.43 10.86
CA GLU A 549 -31.41 44.81 9.71
C GLU A 549 -31.18 46.26 9.26
#